data_AF-A0A2H6APY5-F1
#
_entry.id   AF-A0A2H6APY5-F1
#
_cell.length_a   1.000
_cell.length_b   1.000
_cell.length_c   1.000
_cell.angle_alpha   90.00
_cell.angle_beta   90.00
_cell.angle_gamma   90.00
#
_symmetry.space_group_name_H-M   'P 1'
#
loop_
_entity.id
_entity.type
_entity.pdbx_description
1 polymer ?
#
loop_
_entity_poly.entity_id
_entity_poly.type
_entity_poly.pdbx_seq_one_letter_code
_entity_poly.pdbx_strand_id
1 'polypeptide(L)' 'MKSGKYLLDTNIVIAFLNSDKSIETRLNSAESVYISVIALGELLYGAKKSKNVDENI' A
#
# COMPACT_ATOMS: atom_id res chain seq x y z
N MET A 1 -2.41 -22.20 -5.44
CA MET A 1 -2.20 -22.03 -3.98
C MET A 1 -2.22 -20.55 -3.69
N LYS A 2 -2.93 -20.11 -2.65
CA LYS A 2 -2.78 -18.73 -2.18
C LYS A 2 -1.44 -18.59 -1.45
N SER A 3 -0.72 -17.52 -1.75
CA SER A 3 0.47 -17.09 -1.04
C SER A 3 0.10 -16.71 0.41
N GLY A 4 1.06 -16.67 1.34
CA GLY A 4 0.79 -16.50 2.78
C GLY A 4 0.18 -15.16 3.20
N LYS A 5 0.31 -14.85 4.49
CA LYS A 5 -0.17 -13.61 5.09
C LYS A 5 0.93 -12.54 5.04
N TYR A 6 0.58 -11.33 4.61
CA TYR A 6 1.55 -10.24 4.47
C TYR A 6 1.15 -9.03 5.33
N LEU A 7 2.11 -8.48 6.07
CA LEU A 7 2.05 -7.13 6.59
C LEU A 7 2.81 -6.22 5.62
N LEU A 8 2.14 -5.21 5.07
CA LEU A 8 2.74 -4.32 4.08
C LEU A 8 3.53 -3.20 4.75
N ASP A 9 4.68 -2.91 4.15
CA ASP A 9 5.43 -1.67 4.35
C ASP A 9 4.83 -0.55 3.48
N THR A 10 5.14 0.72 3.81
CA THR A 10 4.60 1.86 3.07
C THR A 10 5.00 1.88 1.61
N ASN A 11 6.19 1.41 1.25
CA ASN A 11 6.62 1.38 -0.15
C ASN A 11 5.75 0.46 -1.03
N ILE A 12 5.31 -0.68 -0.52
CA ILE A 12 4.44 -1.61 -1.24
C ILE A 12 3.03 -1.04 -1.35
N VAL A 13 2.52 -0.37 -0.31
CA VAL A 13 1.23 0.32 -0.38
C VAL A 13 1.27 1.44 -1.42
N ILE A 14 2.35 2.24 -1.47
CA ILE A 14 2.53 3.28 -2.49
C ILE A 14 2.58 2.69 -3.89
N ALA A 15 3.32 1.60 -4.10
CA ALA A 15 3.39 0.92 -5.39
C ALA A 15 2.01 0.38 -5.82
N PHE A 16 1.23 -0.17 -4.88
CA PHE A 16 -0.14 -0.62 -5.14
C PHE A 16 -1.07 0.55 -5.51
N LEU A 17 -1.02 1.67 -4.76
CA LEU A 17 -1.81 2.88 -5.07
C LEU A 17 -1.46 3.46 -6.44
N ASN A 18 -0.21 3.32 -6.88
CA ASN A 18 0.27 3.70 -8.20
C ASN A 18 -0.03 2.65 -9.29
N SER A 19 -0.91 1.68 -9.03
CA SER A 19 -1.32 0.64 -9.99
C SER A 19 -0.16 -0.23 -10.52
N ASP A 20 0.85 -0.51 -9.68
CA ASP A 20 1.91 -1.43 -10.05
C ASP A 20 1.35 -2.86 -10.22
N LYS A 21 1.26 -3.30 -11.48
CA LYS A 21 0.70 -4.61 -11.85
C LYS A 21 1.42 -5.79 -11.21
N SER A 22 2.72 -5.67 -10.93
CA SER A 22 3.48 -6.75 -10.29
C SER A 22 3.06 -6.93 -8.83
N ILE A 23 2.79 -5.82 -8.14
CA ILE A 23 2.30 -5.80 -6.76
C ILE A 23 0.84 -6.27 -6.72
N GLU A 24 -0.02 -5.76 -7.61
CA GLU A 24 -1.42 -6.20 -7.70
C GLU A 24 -1.53 -7.72 -7.90
N THR A 25 -0.76 -8.28 -8.84
CA THR A 25 -0.75 -9.72 -9.11
C THR A 25 -0.36 -10.52 -7.86
N ARG A 26 0.65 -10.04 -7.13
CA ARG A 26 1.15 -10.71 -5.94
C ARG A 26 0.15 -10.63 -4.77
N LEU A 27 -0.44 -9.46 -4.53
CA LEU A 27 -1.43 -9.26 -3.48
C LEU A 27 -2.74 -10.02 -3.76
N ASN A 28 -3.17 -10.11 -5.03
CA ASN A 28 -4.33 -10.92 -5.43
C ASN A 28 -4.13 -12.41 -5.15
N SER A 29 -2.88 -12.88 -5.13
CA SER A 29 -2.55 -14.26 -4.76
C SER A 29 -2.50 -14.51 -3.25
N ALA A 30 -2.51 -13.46 -2.41
CA ALA A 30 -2.32 -13.59 -0.96
C ALA A 30 -3.56 -14.16 -0.25
N GLU A 31 -3.32 -14.88 0.85
CA GLU A 31 -4.38 -15.32 1.77
C GLU A 31 -4.96 -14.12 2.52
N SER A 32 -4.09 -13.24 3.02
CA SER A 32 -4.48 -12.03 3.74
C SER A 32 -3.41 -10.96 3.63
N VAL A 33 -3.87 -9.70 3.63
CA VAL A 33 -3.02 -8.52 3.55
C VAL A 33 -3.40 -7.61 4.72
N TYR A 34 -2.39 -7.14 5.45
CA TYR A 34 -2.53 -6.26 6.60
C TYR A 34 -1.70 -4.99 6.37
N ILE A 35 -2.16 -3.88 6.93
CA ILE A 35 -1.43 -2.61 6.97
C ILE A 35 -1.33 -2.19 8.44
N SER A 36 -0.15 -1.80 8.89
CA SER A 36 0.03 -1.30 10.26
C SER A 36 -0.54 0.12 10.39
N VAL A 37 -1.01 0.48 11.58
CA VAL A 37 -1.45 1.88 11.85
C VAL A 37 -0.33 2.90 11.70
N ILE A 38 0.94 2.48 11.86
CA ILE A 38 2.12 3.32 11.62
C ILE A 38 2.27 3.61 10.13
N ALA A 39 2.20 2.58 9.28
CA ALA A 39 2.26 2.74 7.84
C ALA A 39 1.11 3.62 7.31
N LEU A 40 -0.09 3.48 7.87
CA LEU A 40 -1.21 4.38 7.57
C LEU A 40 -0.91 5.83 7.95
N GLY A 41 -0.32 6.07 9.12
CA GLY A 41 0.07 7.40 9.57
C GLY A 41 1.11 8.05 8.66
N GLU A 42 2.11 7.29 8.23
CA GLU A 42 3.12 7.73 7.27
C GLU A 42 2.52 8.10 5.91
N LEU A 43 1.60 7.27 5.40
CA LEU A 43 0.90 7.54 4.14
C LEU A 43 0.06 8.82 4.23
N LEU A 44 -0.74 8.98 5.29
CA LEU A 44 -1.56 10.19 5.49
C LEU A 44 -0.72 11.46 5.64
N TYR A 45 0.40 11.37 6.35
CA TYR A 45 1.33 12.49 6.47
C TYR A 45 1.98 12.82 5.11
N GLY A 46 2.42 11.80 4.37
CA GLY A 46 2.99 11.95 3.04
C GLY A 46 2.03 12.59 2.04
N ALA A 47 0.78 12.12 2.00
CA ALA A 47 -0.30 12.66 1.17
C ALA A 47 -0.53 14.15 1.43
N LYS A 48 -0.72 14.52 2.70
CA LYS A 48 -0.96 15.91 3.15
C LYS A 48 0.20 16.85 2.88
N LYS A 49 1.43 16.33 2.85
CA LYS A 49 2.64 17.12 2.56
C LYS A 49 3.00 17.14 1.07
N SER A 50 2.35 16.31 0.25
CA SER A 50 2.65 16.22 -1.17
C SER A 50 2.27 17.50 -1.93
N LYS A 51 2.81 17.66 -3.14
CA LYS A 51 2.39 18.77 -4.03
C LYS A 51 0.99 18.55 -4.63
N ASN A 52 0.50 17.31 -4.60
CA ASN A 52 -0.78 16.88 -5.16
C ASN A 52 -1.69 16.38 -4.02
N VAL A 53 -1.93 17.23 -3.03
CA VAL A 53 -2.69 16.84 -1.83
C VAL A 53 -4.07 16.30 -2.18
N ASP A 54 -4.77 16.96 -3.11
CA ASP A 54 -6.13 16.58 -3.53
C ASP A 54 -6.19 15.22 -4.23
N GLU A 55 -5.08 14.78 -4.83
CA GLU A 55 -4.98 13.46 -5.50
C GLU A 55 -4.60 12.36 -4.51
N ASN A 56 -3.84 12.69 -3.47
CA ASN A 56 -3.21 11.71 -2.57
C ASN A 56 -3.96 11.47 -1.25
N ILE A 57 -5.00 12.24 -0.93
CA ILE A 57 -5.82 12.09 0.30
C ILE A 57 -7.02 11.18 0.08
#